data_AF-A0AA47MD58-F1
#
_entry.id   AF-A0AA47MD58-F1
#
_cell.length_a   1.000
_cell.length_b   1.000
_cell.length_c   1.000
_cell.angle_alpha   90.00
_cell.angle_beta   90.00
_cell.angle_gamma   90.00
#
_symmetry.space_group_name_H-M   'P 1'
#
loop_
_entity.id
_entity.type
_entity.pdbx_description
1 polymer ?
#
loop_
_entity_poly.entity_id
_entity_poly.type
_entity_poly.pdbx_seq_one_letter_code
_entity_poly.pdbx_strand_id
1 'polypeptide(L)'
;MFPAAEPVRHQNSACMDPLLETLKNSDLRSDMHTSVLSSCEPELQELMRQIDIMMDQKKRVWEAEVRALELRLQAGEQELRAARRLGEQRDVEMGFLRKQLEDAQVGRRTLAARYEEQLQKLHEELSKLKRSYQKLQRKHVKEASEEEAKGRDAVHLKDKTELRLEERGEVQQLQREVTRLQQALQAKDHEMRMEQAFRQRSELCQVEEDLKQQLSRAKEERAVAVSDARKLGEELQRLRQTHSGEVGGVRREVSRLTGELHQRDLTIATLRGSVSTAEQRLHVEMQRAERREAELKVLQAQLESLQTEKQQLSSLLERLDSSQSPKRGGACQGPDRERGLLSLSSLERENQQLRQKVTQMNSRLQAHEKAPPTHAKSSQSPSWHNLGGGAGRETHREEEVQAMKAKLQENTTHYGEEINRLLVHLDSLSPGSQQTHHVTAPPSSSSSSSSWPSPGRMRKGREEGFAEGRHSSSSEDMLGHLEGGGNEETELAVATAAVEAVVSRFLEGEMLRSEELLQRLDTHVQGMKEDNARTVRMYQPALTSTLP
;
A
#
# COMPACT_ATOMS: atom_id res chain seq x y z
N MET A 1 3.87 -11.25 -35.80
CA MET A 1 5.33 -11.22 -36.02
C MET A 1 5.95 -10.26 -35.01
N PHE A 2 6.66 -10.80 -34.03
CA PHE A 2 7.64 -10.11 -33.19
C PHE A 2 8.79 -11.11 -33.01
N PRO A 3 10.06 -10.72 -33.15
CA PRO A 3 11.17 -11.67 -33.17
C PRO A 3 11.52 -12.16 -31.76
N ALA A 4 11.95 -13.41 -31.67
CA ALA A 4 12.51 -13.98 -30.43
C ALA A 4 13.91 -13.40 -30.15
N ALA A 5 14.25 -13.24 -28.87
CA ALA A 5 15.59 -12.88 -28.43
C ALA A 5 16.38 -14.16 -28.09
N GLU A 6 17.54 -14.35 -28.75
CA GLU A 6 18.48 -15.42 -28.43
C GLU A 6 19.38 -15.04 -27.22
N PRO A 7 19.85 -16.02 -26.42
CA PRO A 7 20.78 -15.76 -25.33
C PRO A 7 22.23 -15.70 -25.82
N VAL A 8 22.91 -14.58 -25.58
CA VAL A 8 24.34 -14.42 -25.91
C VAL A 8 25.20 -15.26 -24.97
N ARG A 9 25.91 -16.27 -25.52
CA ARG A 9 27.03 -16.94 -24.84
C ARG A 9 28.30 -16.11 -25.01
N HIS A 10 28.85 -15.59 -23.91
CA HIS A 10 30.25 -15.13 -23.91
C HIS A 10 31.16 -16.22 -23.34
N GLN A 11 32.00 -16.79 -24.21
CA GLN A 11 33.22 -17.46 -23.80
C GLN A 11 34.18 -16.40 -23.23
N ASN A 12 34.81 -16.71 -22.09
CA ASN A 12 36.08 -16.10 -21.70
C ASN A 12 36.98 -17.22 -21.16
N SER A 13 38.01 -17.53 -21.93
CA SER A 13 39.01 -18.56 -21.62
C SER A 13 40.36 -17.89 -21.35
N ALA A 14 41.07 -18.43 -20.35
CA ALA A 14 42.52 -18.34 -20.16
C ALA A 14 43.19 -16.94 -20.19
N CYS A 15 43.42 -16.35 -19.01
CA CYS A 15 44.63 -15.56 -18.72
C CYS A 15 44.81 -15.25 -17.21
N MET A 16 45.13 -16.24 -16.34
CA MET A 16 45.61 -15.98 -14.96
C MET A 16 46.53 -17.10 -14.37
N ASP A 17 47.30 -17.81 -15.19
CA ASP A 17 48.22 -18.88 -14.73
C ASP A 17 49.73 -18.52 -14.68
N PRO A 18 50.16 -17.42 -14.01
CA PRO A 18 51.54 -17.35 -13.51
C PRO A 18 51.68 -16.98 -12.02
N LEU A 19 50.60 -16.78 -11.28
CA LEU A 19 50.66 -16.35 -9.86
C LEU A 19 50.59 -17.50 -8.84
N LEU A 20 50.15 -18.70 -9.24
CA LEU A 20 50.04 -19.86 -8.34
C LEU A 20 51.37 -20.57 -8.01
N GLU A 21 52.43 -20.37 -8.79
CA GLU A 21 53.73 -21.02 -8.50
C GLU A 21 54.56 -20.31 -7.43
N THR A 22 54.37 -19.00 -7.25
CA THR A 22 55.15 -18.20 -6.27
C THR A 22 54.77 -18.42 -4.80
N LEU A 23 53.68 -19.13 -4.50
CA LEU A 23 53.19 -19.37 -3.12
C LEU A 23 53.67 -20.69 -2.49
N LYS A 24 54.43 -21.54 -3.21
CA LYS A 24 54.93 -22.83 -2.70
C LYS A 24 56.25 -22.75 -1.90
N ASN A 25 56.81 -21.56 -1.69
CA ASN A 25 58.11 -21.37 -1.04
C ASN A 25 58.01 -20.85 0.41
N SER A 26 56.84 -20.95 1.05
CA SER A 26 56.58 -20.50 2.43
C SER A 26 56.38 -21.61 3.47
N ASP A 27 56.54 -22.88 3.07
CA ASP A 27 56.03 -24.03 3.82
C ASP A 27 56.70 -24.27 5.19
N LEU A 28 57.93 -23.79 5.43
CA LEU A 28 58.64 -24.02 6.70
C LEU A 28 58.25 -23.08 7.86
N ARG A 29 57.32 -22.14 7.65
CA ARG A 29 56.71 -21.34 8.73
C ARG A 29 55.19 -21.51 8.83
N SER A 30 54.62 -22.34 7.96
CA SER A 30 53.17 -22.49 7.79
C SER A 30 52.56 -23.44 8.82
N ASP A 31 53.25 -24.54 9.15
CA ASP A 31 52.69 -25.71 9.86
C ASP A 31 51.97 -25.43 11.21
N MET A 32 52.42 -24.42 11.98
CA MET A 32 51.73 -24.01 13.21
C MET A 32 50.43 -23.23 12.97
N HIS A 33 50.29 -22.55 11.83
CA HIS A 33 49.11 -21.78 11.45
C HIS A 33 48.16 -22.57 10.53
N THR A 34 48.67 -23.41 9.63
CA THR A 34 47.84 -24.34 8.83
C THR A 34 47.15 -25.37 9.71
N SER A 35 47.75 -25.85 10.81
CA SER A 35 47.09 -26.77 11.74
C SER A 35 45.84 -26.16 12.41
N VAL A 36 45.79 -24.83 12.60
CA VAL A 36 44.65 -24.15 13.25
C VAL A 36 43.63 -23.67 12.24
N LEU A 37 44.05 -23.28 11.03
CA LEU A 37 43.14 -22.98 9.93
C LEU A 37 42.45 -24.25 9.41
N SER A 38 43.17 -25.37 9.32
CA SER A 38 42.62 -26.67 8.92
C SER A 38 41.59 -27.25 9.91
N SER A 39 41.56 -26.79 11.16
CA SER A 39 40.58 -27.25 12.16
C SER A 39 39.31 -26.40 12.25
N CYS A 40 39.19 -25.36 11.41
CA CYS A 40 38.01 -24.49 11.31
C CYS A 40 37.44 -24.43 9.87
N GLU A 41 38.20 -24.92 8.89
CA GLU A 41 37.80 -25.06 7.50
C GLU A 41 36.53 -25.90 7.30
N PRO A 42 36.35 -27.10 7.90
CA PRO A 42 35.14 -27.89 7.66
C PRO A 42 33.89 -27.25 8.27
N GLU A 43 34.00 -26.56 9.41
CA GLU A 43 32.91 -25.80 10.02
C GLU A 43 32.48 -24.63 9.13
N LEU A 44 33.44 -23.91 8.53
CA LEU A 44 33.16 -22.83 7.59
C LEU A 44 32.51 -23.34 6.30
N GLN A 45 33.00 -24.46 5.75
CA GLN A 45 32.41 -25.09 4.57
C GLN A 45 30.98 -25.59 4.84
N GLU A 46 30.72 -26.16 6.02
CA GLU A 46 29.37 -26.58 6.42
C GLU A 46 28.43 -25.38 6.63
N LEU A 47 28.91 -24.28 7.24
CA LEU A 47 28.14 -23.04 7.35
C LEU A 47 27.81 -22.45 5.96
N MET A 48 28.75 -22.43 5.02
CA MET A 48 28.50 -22.02 3.64
C MET A 48 27.45 -22.91 2.98
N ARG A 49 27.58 -24.24 3.11
CA ARG A 49 26.59 -25.21 2.59
C ARG A 49 25.19 -25.00 3.19
N GLN A 50 25.10 -24.68 4.49
CA GLN A 50 23.83 -24.36 5.15
C GLN A 50 23.23 -23.04 4.65
N ILE A 51 24.06 -22.01 4.44
CA ILE A 51 23.63 -20.74 3.84
C ILE A 51 23.10 -20.98 2.42
N ASP A 52 23.83 -21.72 1.58
CA ASP A 52 23.42 -22.05 0.22
C ASP A 52 22.08 -22.80 0.19
N ILE A 53 21.91 -23.82 1.04
CA ILE A 53 20.66 -24.57 1.17
C ILE A 53 19.51 -23.66 1.63
N MET A 54 19.72 -22.79 2.62
CA MET A 54 18.71 -21.83 3.08
C MET A 54 18.34 -20.82 1.99
N MET A 55 19.34 -20.31 1.26
CA MET A 55 19.15 -19.37 0.16
C MET A 55 18.37 -20.01 -0.99
N ASP A 56 18.70 -21.24 -1.36
CA ASP A 56 17.98 -22.03 -2.35
C ASP A 56 16.54 -22.33 -1.93
N GLN A 57 16.32 -22.68 -0.66
CA GLN A 57 14.97 -22.89 -0.12
C GLN A 57 14.14 -21.60 -0.19
N LYS A 58 14.68 -20.48 0.30
CA LYS A 58 14.00 -19.17 0.22
C LYS A 58 13.72 -18.76 -1.22
N LYS A 59 14.67 -18.96 -2.14
CA LYS A 59 14.50 -18.70 -3.56
C LYS A 59 13.36 -19.53 -4.16
N ARG A 60 13.32 -20.85 -3.90
CA ARG A 60 12.25 -21.74 -4.41
C ARG A 60 10.87 -21.36 -3.88
N VAL A 61 10.77 -20.97 -2.59
CA VAL A 61 9.52 -20.48 -1.99
C VAL A 61 9.07 -19.19 -2.69
N TRP A 62 9.97 -18.21 -2.84
CA TRP A 62 9.66 -16.95 -3.49
C TRP A 62 9.27 -17.12 -4.97
N GLU A 63 9.99 -17.97 -5.71
CA GLU A 63 9.63 -18.35 -7.08
C GLU A 63 8.27 -19.07 -7.16
N ALA A 64 7.88 -19.84 -6.15
CA ALA A 64 6.56 -20.48 -6.10
C ALA A 64 5.44 -19.48 -5.77
N GLU A 65 5.68 -18.54 -4.86
CA GLU A 65 4.76 -17.44 -4.55
C GLU A 65 4.52 -16.54 -5.77
N VAL A 66 5.58 -16.15 -6.49
CA VAL A 66 5.47 -15.36 -7.73
C VAL A 66 4.63 -16.12 -8.77
N ARG A 67 4.92 -17.39 -9.03
CA ARG A 67 4.12 -18.21 -9.97
C ARG A 67 2.66 -18.36 -9.54
N ALA A 68 2.39 -18.48 -8.24
CA ALA A 68 1.02 -18.54 -7.73
C ALA A 68 0.27 -17.20 -7.93
N LEU A 69 0.94 -16.06 -7.75
CA LEU A 69 0.38 -14.73 -8.03
C LEU A 69 0.15 -14.51 -9.53
N GLU A 70 1.08 -14.93 -10.39
CA GLU A 70 0.94 -14.87 -11.85
C GLU A 70 -0.28 -15.68 -12.33
N LEU A 71 -0.46 -16.91 -11.84
CA LEU A 71 -1.63 -17.74 -12.18
C LEU A 71 -2.94 -17.11 -11.71
N ARG A 72 -2.98 -16.53 -10.50
CA ARG A 72 -4.15 -15.81 -9.98
C ARG A 72 -4.48 -14.57 -10.82
N LEU A 73 -3.48 -13.82 -11.25
CA LEU A 73 -3.66 -12.68 -12.14
C LEU A 73 -4.22 -13.13 -13.50
N GLN A 74 -3.64 -14.16 -14.11
CA GLN A 74 -4.10 -14.71 -15.39
C GLN A 74 -5.56 -15.20 -15.31
N ALA A 75 -5.95 -15.87 -14.22
CA ALA A 75 -7.33 -16.30 -14.00
C ALA A 75 -8.28 -15.08 -13.93
N GLY A 76 -7.98 -14.09 -13.08
CA GLY A 76 -8.78 -12.87 -12.97
C GLY A 76 -8.88 -12.07 -14.27
N GLU A 77 -7.83 -12.03 -15.09
CA GLU A 77 -7.90 -11.44 -16.42
C GLU A 77 -8.78 -12.24 -17.39
N GLN A 78 -8.78 -13.58 -17.33
CA GLN A 78 -9.65 -14.43 -18.15
C GLN A 78 -11.13 -14.24 -17.77
N GLU A 79 -11.44 -14.18 -16.47
CA GLU A 79 -12.75 -13.84 -15.93
C GLU A 79 -13.20 -12.45 -16.39
N LEU A 80 -12.35 -11.43 -16.29
CA LEU A 80 -12.64 -10.08 -16.77
C LEU A 80 -12.90 -10.03 -18.28
N ARG A 81 -12.13 -10.79 -19.08
CA ARG A 81 -12.37 -10.93 -20.53
C ARG A 81 -13.71 -11.63 -20.82
N ALA A 82 -14.09 -12.63 -20.02
CA ALA A 82 -15.38 -13.32 -20.16
C ALA A 82 -16.56 -12.39 -19.79
N ALA A 83 -16.45 -11.66 -18.68
CA ALA A 83 -17.44 -10.69 -18.23
C ALA A 83 -17.66 -9.56 -19.25
N ARG A 84 -16.59 -9.05 -19.87
CA ARG A 84 -16.68 -8.05 -20.96
C ARG A 84 -17.46 -8.57 -22.17
N ARG A 85 -17.13 -9.77 -22.67
CA ARG A 85 -17.87 -10.40 -23.78
C ARG A 85 -19.34 -10.63 -23.46
N LEU A 86 -19.66 -11.02 -22.22
CA LEU A 86 -21.04 -11.18 -21.78
C LEU A 86 -21.78 -9.84 -21.75
N GLY A 87 -21.13 -8.76 -21.27
CA GLY A 87 -21.64 -7.40 -21.32
C GLY A 87 -21.95 -6.95 -22.75
N GLU A 88 -20.99 -7.07 -23.66
CA GLU A 88 -21.16 -6.78 -25.09
C GLU A 88 -22.35 -7.53 -25.71
N GLN A 89 -22.54 -8.82 -25.34
CA GLN A 89 -23.69 -9.60 -25.78
C GLN A 89 -25.03 -9.05 -25.22
N ARG A 90 -25.06 -8.67 -23.93
CA ARG A 90 -26.25 -8.07 -23.31
C ARG A 90 -26.59 -6.71 -23.92
N ASP A 91 -25.59 -5.91 -24.29
CA ASP A 91 -25.78 -4.61 -24.93
C ASP A 91 -26.43 -4.75 -26.32
N VAL A 92 -26.01 -5.75 -27.11
CA VAL A 92 -26.64 -6.09 -28.39
C VAL A 92 -28.10 -6.55 -28.20
N GLU A 93 -28.36 -7.41 -27.21
CA GLU A 93 -29.72 -7.86 -26.87
C GLU A 93 -30.62 -6.71 -26.40
N MET A 94 -30.12 -5.84 -25.52
CA MET A 94 -30.81 -4.62 -25.11
C MET A 94 -31.09 -3.69 -26.29
N GLY A 95 -30.15 -3.53 -27.22
CA GLY A 95 -30.34 -2.74 -28.44
C GLY A 95 -31.46 -3.29 -29.32
N PHE A 96 -31.50 -4.61 -29.50
CA PHE A 96 -32.56 -5.31 -30.24
C PHE A 96 -33.94 -5.15 -29.58
N LEU A 97 -34.02 -5.35 -28.26
CA LEU A 97 -35.27 -5.19 -27.49
C LEU A 97 -35.78 -3.75 -27.49
N ARG A 98 -34.90 -2.75 -27.38
CA ARG A 98 -35.26 -1.32 -27.52
C ARG A 98 -35.86 -1.04 -28.89
N LYS A 99 -35.23 -1.52 -29.96
CA LYS A 99 -35.75 -1.36 -31.33
C LYS A 99 -37.13 -2.02 -31.50
N GLN A 100 -37.32 -3.26 -31.03
CA GLN A 100 -38.63 -3.90 -31.06
C GLN A 100 -39.71 -3.11 -30.30
N LEU A 101 -39.35 -2.54 -29.14
CA LEU A 101 -40.26 -1.71 -28.36
C LEU A 101 -40.63 -0.41 -29.09
N GLU A 102 -39.66 0.24 -29.74
CA GLU A 102 -39.87 1.43 -30.57
C GLU A 102 -40.78 1.12 -31.77
N ASP A 103 -40.46 0.08 -32.55
CA ASP A 103 -41.26 -0.38 -33.69
C ASP A 103 -42.71 -0.69 -33.26
N ALA A 104 -42.89 -1.38 -32.13
CA ALA A 104 -44.22 -1.67 -31.56
C ALA A 104 -44.96 -0.40 -31.06
N GLN A 105 -44.25 0.59 -30.52
CA GLN A 105 -44.84 1.88 -30.15
C GLN A 105 -45.29 2.67 -31.38
N VAL A 106 -44.48 2.70 -32.45
CA VAL A 106 -44.84 3.33 -33.73
C VAL A 106 -46.04 2.63 -34.37
N GLY A 107 -46.07 1.29 -34.34
CA GLY A 107 -47.24 0.50 -34.76
C GLY A 107 -48.52 0.86 -33.99
N ARG A 108 -48.44 0.99 -32.66
CA ARG A 108 -49.59 1.41 -31.84
C ARG A 108 -50.04 2.85 -32.13
N ARG A 109 -49.11 3.80 -32.28
CA ARG A 109 -49.42 5.21 -32.61
C ARG A 109 -50.08 5.34 -33.98
N THR A 110 -49.55 4.65 -35.00
CA THR A 110 -50.13 4.67 -36.35
C THR A 110 -51.51 3.99 -36.42
N LEU A 111 -51.74 2.93 -35.65
CA LEU A 111 -53.05 2.32 -35.51
C LEU A 111 -54.05 3.24 -34.78
N ALA A 112 -53.63 3.88 -33.70
CA ALA A 112 -54.46 4.86 -32.97
C ALA A 112 -54.90 6.02 -33.88
N ALA A 113 -53.97 6.61 -34.64
CA ALA A 113 -54.26 7.69 -35.58
C ALA A 113 -55.30 7.28 -36.66
N ARG A 114 -55.26 6.01 -37.13
CA ARG A 114 -56.29 5.48 -38.07
C ARG A 114 -57.66 5.36 -37.42
N TYR A 115 -57.73 4.94 -36.16
CA TYR A 115 -59.00 4.89 -35.42
C TYR A 115 -59.54 6.28 -35.11
N GLU A 116 -58.69 7.24 -34.77
CA GLU A 116 -59.06 8.66 -34.63
C GLU A 116 -59.65 9.22 -35.93
N GLU A 117 -59.01 8.96 -37.09
CA GLU A 117 -59.51 9.37 -38.40
C GLU A 117 -60.88 8.72 -38.73
N GLN A 118 -61.08 7.44 -38.40
CA GLN A 118 -62.36 6.75 -38.56
C GLN A 118 -63.45 7.32 -37.65
N LEU A 119 -63.14 7.59 -36.38
CA LEU A 119 -64.07 8.22 -35.43
C LEU A 119 -64.47 9.63 -35.89
N GLN A 120 -63.53 10.39 -36.44
CA GLN A 120 -63.78 11.73 -36.98
C GLN A 120 -64.72 11.69 -38.19
N LYS A 121 -64.53 10.75 -39.13
CA LYS A 121 -65.45 10.51 -40.25
C LYS A 121 -66.86 10.15 -39.78
N LEU A 122 -66.99 9.22 -38.83
CA LEU A 122 -68.30 8.86 -38.24
C LEU A 122 -68.96 10.05 -37.51
N HIS A 123 -68.17 10.89 -36.83
CA HIS A 123 -68.69 12.09 -36.18
C HIS A 123 -69.21 13.13 -37.18
N GLU A 124 -68.55 13.29 -38.34
CA GLU A 124 -69.05 14.12 -39.44
C GLU A 124 -70.34 13.56 -40.04
N GLU A 125 -70.44 12.25 -40.24
CA GLU A 125 -71.65 11.58 -40.75
C GLU A 125 -72.82 11.71 -39.79
N LEU A 126 -72.62 11.46 -38.50
CA LEU A 126 -73.61 11.74 -37.46
C LEU A 126 -74.02 13.22 -37.45
N SER A 127 -73.08 14.14 -37.67
CA SER A 127 -73.36 15.58 -37.77
C SER A 127 -74.12 15.95 -39.05
N LYS A 128 -73.95 15.22 -40.16
CA LYS A 128 -74.76 15.35 -41.39
C LYS A 128 -76.18 14.81 -41.14
N LEU A 129 -76.31 13.62 -40.54
CA LEU A 129 -77.57 12.96 -40.23
C LEU A 129 -78.42 13.73 -39.21
N LYS A 130 -77.80 14.27 -38.15
CA LYS A 130 -78.45 15.16 -37.19
C LYS A 130 -79.06 16.39 -37.86
N ARG A 131 -78.35 16.98 -38.84
CA ARG A 131 -78.83 18.12 -39.63
C ARG A 131 -79.96 17.74 -40.60
N SER A 132 -79.94 16.56 -41.21
CA SER A 132 -81.05 16.11 -42.09
C SER A 132 -82.30 15.78 -41.27
N TYR A 133 -82.16 15.09 -40.13
CA TYR A 133 -83.26 14.80 -39.22
C TYR A 133 -83.93 16.09 -38.71
N GLN A 134 -83.15 17.07 -38.27
CA GLN A 134 -83.68 18.38 -37.84
C GLN A 134 -84.43 19.12 -38.96
N LYS A 135 -84.01 18.99 -40.22
CA LYS A 135 -84.75 19.54 -41.38
C LYS A 135 -86.08 18.80 -41.60
N LEU A 136 -86.07 17.47 -41.54
CA LEU A 136 -87.26 16.65 -41.71
C LEU A 136 -88.29 16.87 -40.59
N GLN A 137 -87.85 16.95 -39.33
CA GLN A 137 -88.69 17.27 -38.18
C GLN A 137 -89.39 18.63 -38.33
N ARG A 138 -88.66 19.67 -38.77
CA ARG A 138 -89.26 21.00 -39.06
C ARG A 138 -90.28 20.94 -40.19
N LYS A 139 -90.06 20.07 -41.19
CA LYS A 139 -91.00 19.85 -42.29
C LYS A 139 -92.28 19.17 -41.79
N HIS A 140 -92.18 18.09 -41.02
CA HIS A 140 -93.36 17.40 -40.48
C HIS A 140 -94.19 18.24 -39.51
N VAL A 141 -93.57 19.08 -38.67
CA VAL A 141 -94.31 20.03 -37.82
C VAL A 141 -95.09 21.04 -38.66
N LYS A 142 -94.56 21.44 -39.81
CA LYS A 142 -95.25 22.34 -40.75
C LYS A 142 -96.38 21.61 -41.50
N GLU A 143 -96.14 20.39 -41.98
CA GLU A 143 -97.14 19.56 -42.67
C GLU A 143 -98.33 19.22 -41.75
N ALA A 144 -98.08 18.83 -40.50
CA ALA A 144 -99.14 18.58 -39.52
C ALA A 144 -100.03 19.82 -39.28
N SER A 145 -99.42 21.02 -39.23
CA SER A 145 -100.15 22.29 -39.15
C SER A 145 -100.94 22.66 -40.41
N GLU A 146 -100.61 22.07 -41.57
CA GLU A 146 -101.31 22.28 -42.85
C GLU A 146 -102.40 21.22 -43.10
N GLU A 147 -102.26 20.04 -42.49
CA GLU A 147 -103.18 18.90 -42.64
C GLU A 147 -104.32 18.91 -41.62
N GLU A 148 -104.11 19.46 -40.41
CA GLU A 148 -105.21 19.82 -39.48
C GLU A 148 -106.20 20.85 -40.07
N ALA A 149 -105.83 21.54 -41.16
CA ALA A 149 -106.66 22.55 -41.82
C ALA A 149 -107.62 22.00 -42.90
N LYS A 150 -107.63 20.68 -43.20
CA LYS A 150 -108.49 20.11 -44.27
C LYS A 150 -109.33 18.92 -43.78
N GLY A 151 -110.64 19.04 -44.01
CA GLY A 151 -111.68 18.26 -43.35
C GLY A 151 -111.94 16.84 -43.87
N ARG A 152 -112.87 16.19 -43.16
CA ARG A 152 -113.25 14.76 -43.24
C ARG A 152 -114.32 14.52 -44.31
N ASP A 153 -114.49 13.26 -44.73
CA ASP A 153 -115.76 12.79 -45.30
C ASP A 153 -116.09 11.32 -44.93
N ALA A 154 -117.37 10.98 -44.79
CA ALA A 154 -117.79 10.06 -43.72
C ALA A 154 -118.62 8.80 -44.10
N VAL A 155 -118.97 8.56 -45.37
CA VAL A 155 -120.05 7.59 -45.70
C VAL A 155 -119.57 6.27 -46.33
N HIS A 156 -118.36 6.18 -46.89
CA HIS A 156 -117.81 4.89 -47.36
C HIS A 156 -117.26 4.01 -46.21
N LEU A 157 -117.61 4.33 -44.96
CA LEU A 157 -117.00 3.76 -43.75
C LEU A 157 -117.50 2.35 -43.45
N LYS A 158 -118.79 2.12 -43.15
CA LYS A 158 -119.26 0.94 -42.38
C LYS A 158 -118.63 -0.42 -42.73
N ASP A 159 -118.91 -1.00 -43.90
CA ASP A 159 -118.42 -2.34 -44.24
C ASP A 159 -116.89 -2.37 -44.38
N LYS A 160 -116.31 -1.27 -44.89
CA LYS A 160 -114.86 -1.08 -44.96
C LYS A 160 -114.24 -0.92 -43.56
N THR A 161 -114.99 -0.44 -42.57
CA THR A 161 -114.55 -0.32 -41.18
C THR A 161 -114.67 -1.62 -40.43
N GLU A 162 -115.62 -2.51 -40.73
CA GLU A 162 -115.73 -3.81 -40.05
C GLU A 162 -114.56 -4.73 -40.44
N LEU A 163 -114.27 -4.90 -41.74
CA LEU A 163 -113.09 -5.65 -42.18
C LEU A 163 -111.78 -5.02 -41.65
N ARG A 164 -111.69 -3.68 -41.68
CA ARG A 164 -110.57 -2.95 -41.07
C ARG A 164 -110.53 -3.02 -39.56
N LEU A 165 -111.60 -3.36 -38.86
CA LEU A 165 -111.62 -3.51 -37.40
C LEU A 165 -111.05 -4.86 -37.00
N GLU A 166 -111.32 -5.91 -37.78
CA GLU A 166 -110.69 -7.24 -37.63
C GLU A 166 -109.20 -7.18 -38.01
N GLU A 167 -108.85 -6.67 -39.20
CA GLU A 167 -107.44 -6.44 -39.60
C GLU A 167 -106.68 -5.59 -38.56
N ARG A 168 -107.33 -4.54 -38.03
CA ARG A 168 -106.74 -3.69 -36.97
C ARG A 168 -106.68 -4.40 -35.62
N GLY A 169 -107.52 -5.40 -35.36
CA GLY A 169 -107.45 -6.27 -34.19
C GLY A 169 -106.20 -7.14 -34.25
N GLU A 170 -105.99 -7.84 -35.37
CA GLU A 170 -104.80 -8.67 -35.62
C GLU A 170 -103.52 -7.83 -35.64
N VAL A 171 -103.51 -6.69 -36.34
CA VAL A 171 -102.35 -5.77 -36.36
C VAL A 171 -102.07 -5.22 -34.95
N GLN A 172 -103.07 -4.90 -34.14
CA GLN A 172 -102.85 -4.52 -32.74
C GLN A 172 -102.29 -5.68 -31.90
N GLN A 173 -102.71 -6.91 -32.16
CA GLN A 173 -102.24 -8.10 -31.43
C GLN A 173 -100.77 -8.37 -31.77
N LEU A 174 -100.40 -8.35 -33.05
CA LEU A 174 -99.02 -8.41 -33.52
C LEU A 174 -98.17 -7.23 -33.01
N GLN A 175 -98.71 -6.01 -32.93
CA GLN A 175 -98.00 -4.86 -32.34
C GLN A 175 -97.74 -5.01 -30.85
N ARG A 176 -98.68 -5.57 -30.07
CA ARG A 176 -98.46 -5.94 -28.65
C ARG A 176 -97.40 -7.03 -28.52
N GLU A 177 -97.36 -7.97 -29.45
CA GLU A 177 -96.40 -9.08 -29.42
C GLU A 177 -94.98 -8.64 -29.82
N VAL A 178 -94.85 -7.82 -30.87
CA VAL A 178 -93.58 -7.17 -31.25
C VAL A 178 -93.04 -6.28 -30.13
N THR A 179 -93.89 -5.46 -29.49
CA THR A 179 -93.43 -4.63 -28.36
C THR A 179 -93.03 -5.45 -27.14
N ARG A 180 -93.76 -6.54 -26.82
CA ARG A 180 -93.36 -7.51 -25.79
C ARG A 180 -92.01 -8.16 -26.10
N LEU A 181 -91.79 -8.61 -27.35
CA LEU A 181 -90.53 -9.24 -27.75
C LEU A 181 -89.37 -8.24 -27.76
N GLN A 182 -89.59 -6.98 -28.17
CA GLN A 182 -88.60 -5.91 -28.07
C GLN A 182 -88.21 -5.61 -26.62
N GLN A 183 -89.18 -5.55 -25.70
CA GLN A 183 -88.91 -5.37 -24.27
C GLN A 183 -88.15 -6.57 -23.68
N ALA A 184 -88.52 -7.80 -24.03
CA ALA A 184 -87.81 -9.00 -23.60
C ALA A 184 -86.37 -9.06 -24.11
N LEU A 185 -86.14 -8.67 -25.38
CA LEU A 185 -84.80 -8.57 -25.96
C LEU A 185 -83.97 -7.49 -25.24
N GLN A 186 -84.52 -6.29 -25.02
CA GLN A 186 -83.86 -5.21 -24.29
C GLN A 186 -83.49 -5.61 -22.85
N ALA A 187 -84.36 -6.36 -22.17
CA ALA A 187 -84.08 -6.88 -20.84
C ALA A 187 -82.90 -7.88 -20.86
N LYS A 188 -82.88 -8.83 -21.82
CA LYS A 188 -81.78 -9.79 -21.97
C LYS A 188 -80.46 -9.14 -22.38
N ASP A 189 -80.51 -8.14 -23.24
CA ASP A 189 -79.39 -7.26 -23.61
C ASP A 189 -78.81 -6.53 -22.39
N HIS A 190 -79.66 -6.06 -21.48
CA HIS A 190 -79.24 -5.39 -20.26
C HIS A 190 -78.62 -6.37 -19.25
N GLU A 191 -79.25 -7.53 -19.06
CA GLU A 191 -78.76 -8.64 -18.23
C GLU A 191 -77.36 -9.10 -18.67
N MET A 192 -77.16 -9.35 -19.97
CA MET A 192 -75.87 -9.75 -20.53
C MET A 192 -74.78 -8.68 -20.31
N ARG A 193 -75.10 -7.39 -20.50
CA ARG A 193 -74.17 -6.27 -20.22
C ARG A 193 -73.81 -6.19 -18.74
N MET A 194 -74.75 -6.44 -17.83
CA MET A 194 -74.49 -6.45 -16.40
C MET A 194 -73.64 -7.63 -15.96
N GLU A 195 -73.89 -8.83 -16.49
CA GLU A 195 -72.99 -9.98 -16.27
C GLU A 195 -71.58 -9.70 -16.78
N GLN A 196 -71.44 -9.13 -17.98
CA GLN A 196 -70.13 -8.80 -18.55
C GLN A 196 -69.39 -7.76 -17.69
N ALA A 197 -70.07 -6.71 -17.24
CA ALA A 197 -69.51 -5.71 -16.33
C ALA A 197 -69.13 -6.30 -14.96
N PHE A 198 -69.89 -7.29 -14.46
CA PHE A 198 -69.57 -7.99 -13.23
C PHE A 198 -68.33 -8.89 -13.38
N ARG A 199 -68.23 -9.67 -14.48
CA ARG A 199 -67.04 -10.48 -14.80
C ARG A 199 -65.79 -9.59 -14.89
N GLN A 200 -65.86 -8.50 -15.65
CA GLN A 200 -64.76 -7.52 -15.76
C GLN A 200 -64.37 -6.91 -14.41
N ARG A 201 -65.33 -6.59 -13.53
CA ARG A 201 -65.03 -6.13 -12.17
C ARG A 201 -64.32 -7.19 -11.33
N SER A 202 -64.75 -8.45 -11.43
CA SER A 202 -64.12 -9.57 -10.71
C SER A 202 -62.67 -9.78 -11.19
N GLU A 203 -62.44 -9.75 -12.50
CA GLU A 203 -61.11 -9.85 -13.11
C GLU A 203 -60.20 -8.68 -12.68
N LEU A 204 -60.71 -7.45 -12.69
CA LEU A 204 -59.96 -6.27 -12.25
C LEU A 204 -59.60 -6.33 -10.75
N CYS A 205 -60.50 -6.81 -9.89
CA CYS A 205 -60.21 -7.00 -8.47
C CYS A 205 -59.11 -8.05 -8.24
N GLN A 206 -59.16 -9.18 -8.96
CA GLN A 206 -58.12 -10.22 -8.89
C GLN A 206 -56.75 -9.67 -9.33
N VAL A 207 -56.69 -8.95 -10.45
CA VAL A 207 -55.45 -8.31 -10.92
C VAL A 207 -54.93 -7.26 -9.94
N GLU A 208 -55.81 -6.51 -9.26
CA GLU A 208 -55.40 -5.55 -8.22
C GLU A 208 -54.82 -6.25 -6.98
N GLU A 209 -55.38 -7.39 -6.58
CA GLU A 209 -54.86 -8.22 -5.47
C GLU A 209 -53.51 -8.87 -5.82
N ASP A 210 -53.38 -9.44 -7.02
CA ASP A 210 -52.12 -9.99 -7.52
C ASP A 210 -51.02 -8.92 -7.59
N LEU A 211 -51.32 -7.72 -8.10
CA LEU A 211 -50.38 -6.61 -8.13
C LEU A 211 -49.97 -6.15 -6.73
N LYS A 212 -50.89 -6.13 -5.76
CA LYS A 212 -50.55 -5.84 -4.35
C LYS A 212 -49.62 -6.90 -3.76
N GLN A 213 -49.85 -8.18 -4.06
CA GLN A 213 -49.02 -9.27 -3.58
C GLN A 213 -47.63 -9.30 -4.24
N GLN A 214 -47.54 -9.01 -5.54
CA GLN A 214 -46.26 -8.83 -6.22
C GLN A 214 -45.48 -7.64 -5.64
N LEU A 215 -46.17 -6.52 -5.35
CA LEU A 215 -45.56 -5.35 -4.74
C LEU A 215 -45.08 -5.60 -3.30
N SER A 216 -45.73 -6.47 -2.51
CA SER A 216 -45.23 -6.84 -1.17
C SER A 216 -43.98 -7.72 -1.27
N ARG A 217 -44.00 -8.76 -2.12
CA ARG A 217 -42.83 -9.62 -2.37
C ARG A 217 -41.62 -8.81 -2.84
N ALA A 218 -41.79 -7.92 -3.82
CA ALA A 218 -40.72 -7.05 -4.31
C ALA A 218 -40.18 -6.07 -3.24
N LYS A 219 -40.99 -5.67 -2.26
CA LYS A 219 -40.54 -4.86 -1.10
C LYS A 219 -39.71 -5.69 -0.12
N GLU A 220 -40.12 -6.93 0.15
CA GLU A 220 -39.41 -7.88 1.01
C GLU A 220 -38.06 -8.27 0.41
N GLU A 221 -38.03 -8.66 -0.87
CA GLU A 221 -36.81 -8.92 -1.64
C GLU A 221 -35.84 -7.72 -1.62
N ARG A 222 -36.37 -6.51 -1.83
CA ARG A 222 -35.57 -5.28 -1.72
C ARG A 222 -35.02 -5.05 -0.31
N ALA A 223 -35.79 -5.36 0.74
CA ALA A 223 -35.33 -5.21 2.13
C ALA A 223 -34.20 -6.20 2.45
N VAL A 224 -34.29 -7.45 1.98
CA VAL A 224 -33.22 -8.45 2.08
C VAL A 224 -31.97 -7.97 1.32
N ALA A 225 -32.10 -7.56 0.06
CA ALA A 225 -30.98 -7.07 -0.75
C ALA A 225 -30.28 -5.85 -0.13
N VAL A 226 -31.03 -4.93 0.49
CA VAL A 226 -30.46 -3.78 1.23
C VAL A 226 -29.73 -4.24 2.51
N SER A 227 -30.24 -5.23 3.23
CA SER A 227 -29.56 -5.81 4.39
C SER A 227 -28.24 -6.47 4.00
N ASP A 228 -28.21 -7.24 2.91
CA ASP A 228 -27.02 -7.94 2.46
C ASP A 228 -25.98 -6.98 1.87
N ALA A 229 -26.41 -5.96 1.10
CA ALA A 229 -25.54 -4.86 0.70
C ALA A 229 -24.91 -4.13 1.90
N ARG A 230 -25.63 -3.99 3.01
CA ARG A 230 -25.10 -3.42 4.26
C ARG A 230 -24.02 -4.33 4.88
N LYS A 231 -24.27 -5.64 5.00
CA LYS A 231 -23.31 -6.62 5.52
C LYS A 231 -22.01 -6.62 4.71
N LEU A 232 -22.12 -6.70 3.38
CA LEU A 232 -20.97 -6.64 2.47
C LEU A 232 -20.20 -5.31 2.59
N GLY A 233 -20.91 -4.19 2.78
CA GLY A 233 -20.30 -2.88 3.04
C GLY A 233 -19.51 -2.84 4.35
N GLU A 234 -20.04 -3.42 5.43
CA GLU A 234 -19.35 -3.55 6.72
C GLU A 234 -18.13 -4.47 6.63
N GLU A 235 -18.23 -5.61 5.94
CA GLU A 235 -17.11 -6.53 5.73
C GLU A 235 -15.99 -5.89 4.92
N LEU A 236 -16.33 -5.18 3.84
CA LEU A 236 -15.37 -4.39 3.06
C LEU A 236 -14.70 -3.31 3.92
N GLN A 237 -15.43 -2.67 4.84
CA GLN A 237 -14.88 -1.69 5.76
C GLN A 237 -13.91 -2.33 6.78
N ARG A 238 -14.25 -3.50 7.35
CA ARG A 238 -13.36 -4.27 8.24
C ARG A 238 -12.07 -4.69 7.52
N LEU A 239 -12.19 -5.20 6.29
CA LEU A 239 -11.04 -5.56 5.44
C LEU A 239 -10.16 -4.35 5.09
N ARG A 240 -10.75 -3.19 4.81
CA ARG A 240 -9.99 -1.95 4.60
C ARG A 240 -9.25 -1.48 5.85
N GLN A 241 -9.85 -1.65 7.04
CA GLN A 241 -9.24 -1.28 8.32
C GLN A 241 -8.09 -2.22 8.72
N THR A 242 -8.25 -3.53 8.54
CA THR A 242 -7.18 -4.51 8.79
C THR A 242 -6.01 -4.30 7.85
N HIS A 243 -6.26 -4.23 6.54
CA HIS A 243 -5.22 -3.95 5.54
C HIS A 243 -4.51 -2.60 5.76
N SER A 244 -5.22 -1.55 6.16
CA SER A 244 -4.56 -0.26 6.49
C SER A 244 -3.69 -0.35 7.75
N GLY A 245 -4.09 -1.15 8.73
CA GLY A 245 -3.29 -1.49 9.91
C GLY A 245 -2.02 -2.28 9.57
N GLU A 246 -2.13 -3.29 8.70
CA GLU A 246 -1.02 -4.10 8.20
C GLU A 246 -0.01 -3.25 7.42
N VAL A 247 -0.48 -2.46 6.44
CA VAL A 247 0.36 -1.51 5.68
C VAL A 247 1.00 -0.47 6.61
N GLY A 248 0.28 -0.02 7.65
CA GLY A 248 0.83 0.84 8.70
C GLY A 248 1.86 0.14 9.60
N GLY A 249 1.75 -1.17 9.80
CA GLY A 249 2.76 -2.01 10.45
C GLY A 249 4.03 -2.11 9.63
N VAL A 250 3.91 -2.58 8.37
CA VAL A 250 5.03 -2.71 7.43
C VAL A 250 5.74 -1.36 7.23
N ARG A 251 5.00 -0.25 7.10
CA ARG A 251 5.60 1.09 6.98
C ARG A 251 6.44 1.48 8.21
N ARG A 252 5.97 1.19 9.42
CA ARG A 252 6.73 1.45 10.66
C ARG A 252 7.99 0.60 10.73
N GLU A 253 7.88 -0.67 10.36
CA GLU A 253 9.00 -1.61 10.37
C GLU A 253 10.07 -1.25 9.33
N VAL A 254 9.67 -0.87 8.11
CA VAL A 254 10.59 -0.34 7.09
C VAL A 254 11.31 0.91 7.58
N SER A 255 10.62 1.84 8.23
CA SER A 255 11.25 3.03 8.83
C SER A 255 12.24 2.67 9.95
N ARG A 256 11.91 1.69 10.80
CA ARG A 256 12.78 1.19 11.88
C ARG A 256 14.07 0.59 11.30
N LEU A 257 13.94 -0.37 10.38
CA LEU A 257 15.06 -1.05 9.73
C LEU A 257 15.93 -0.07 8.91
N THR A 258 15.33 0.93 8.26
CA THR A 258 16.07 1.99 7.55
C THR A 258 16.89 2.84 8.52
N GLY A 259 16.35 3.19 9.70
CA GLY A 259 17.08 3.90 10.74
C GLY A 259 18.24 3.08 11.32
N GLU A 260 18.02 1.80 11.58
CA GLU A 260 19.05 0.87 12.06
C GLU A 260 20.17 0.65 11.02
N LEU A 261 19.82 0.53 9.75
CA LEU A 261 20.79 0.46 8.66
C LEU A 261 21.66 1.73 8.61
N HIS A 262 21.05 2.91 8.65
CA HIS A 262 21.78 4.17 8.66
C HIS A 262 22.71 4.31 9.89
N GLN A 263 22.27 3.87 11.06
CA GLN A 263 23.11 3.84 12.27
C GLN A 263 24.31 2.88 12.11
N ARG A 264 24.11 1.72 11.46
CA ARG A 264 25.20 0.79 11.13
C ARG A 264 26.18 1.40 10.14
N ASP A 265 25.70 2.09 9.10
CA ASP A 265 26.55 2.76 8.12
C ASP A 265 27.42 3.86 8.74
N LEU A 266 26.84 4.69 9.62
CA LEU A 266 27.57 5.68 10.42
C LEU A 266 28.63 5.03 11.32
N THR A 267 28.30 3.90 11.96
CA THR A 267 29.24 3.13 12.78
C THR A 267 30.39 2.57 11.94
N ILE A 268 30.09 1.97 10.77
CA ILE A 268 31.07 1.44 9.83
C ILE A 268 31.98 2.56 9.30
N ALA A 269 31.43 3.72 8.95
CA ALA A 269 32.22 4.88 8.51
C ALA A 269 33.18 5.36 9.61
N THR A 270 32.71 5.41 10.86
CA THR A 270 33.52 5.80 12.03
C THR A 270 34.66 4.80 12.28
N LEU A 271 34.37 3.50 12.24
CA LEU A 271 35.36 2.43 12.39
C LEU A 271 36.37 2.41 11.23
N ARG A 272 35.94 2.61 9.98
CA ARG A 272 36.84 2.75 8.83
C ARG A 272 37.80 3.94 9.00
N GLY A 273 37.30 5.07 9.50
CA GLY A 273 38.12 6.22 9.86
C GLY A 273 39.16 5.87 10.93
N SER A 274 38.75 5.23 12.03
CA SER A 274 39.69 4.85 13.10
C SER A 274 40.75 3.86 12.63
N VAL A 275 40.38 2.84 11.84
CA VAL A 275 41.30 1.88 11.21
C VAL A 275 42.32 2.58 10.32
N SER A 276 41.88 3.47 9.42
CA SER A 276 42.80 4.21 8.54
C SER A 276 43.82 5.07 9.32
N THR A 277 43.41 5.71 10.43
CA THR A 277 44.37 6.41 11.30
C THR A 277 45.31 5.47 12.07
N ALA A 278 44.93 4.22 12.30
CA ALA A 278 45.78 3.22 12.94
C ALA A 278 46.80 2.66 11.94
N GLU A 279 46.39 2.36 10.70
CA GLU A 279 47.26 1.97 9.59
C GLU A 279 48.33 3.03 9.30
N GLN A 280 47.94 4.31 9.22
CA GLN A 280 48.88 5.42 9.03
C GLN A 280 49.89 5.54 10.18
N ARG A 281 49.45 5.34 11.44
CA ARG A 281 50.35 5.31 12.61
C ARG A 281 51.31 4.12 12.56
N LEU A 282 50.83 2.94 12.18
CA LEU A 282 51.63 1.74 12.04
C LEU A 282 52.69 1.90 10.93
N HIS A 283 52.32 2.45 9.77
CA HIS A 283 53.28 2.76 8.70
C HIS A 283 54.36 3.76 9.14
N VAL A 284 54.01 4.80 9.91
CA VAL A 284 54.99 5.75 10.44
C VAL A 284 55.94 5.10 11.44
N GLU A 285 55.45 4.23 12.33
CA GLU A 285 56.33 3.48 13.25
C GLU A 285 57.18 2.42 12.54
N MET A 286 56.65 1.76 11.51
CA MET A 286 57.40 0.82 10.67
C MET A 286 58.58 1.52 9.98
N GLN A 287 58.34 2.67 9.33
CA GLN A 287 59.42 3.48 8.76
C GLN A 287 60.43 3.99 9.80
N ARG A 288 60.01 4.23 11.05
CA ARG A 288 60.93 4.58 12.14
C ARG A 288 61.76 3.38 12.59
N ALA A 289 61.18 2.18 12.62
CA ALA A 289 61.89 0.95 12.93
C ALA A 289 62.92 0.60 11.84
N GLU A 290 62.55 0.67 10.56
CA GLU A 290 63.44 0.46 9.42
C GLU A 290 64.66 1.41 9.44
N ARG A 291 64.45 2.70 9.77
CA ARG A 291 65.56 3.66 9.91
C ARG A 291 66.51 3.30 11.05
N ARG A 292 65.98 2.93 12.22
CA ARG A 292 66.79 2.48 13.36
C ARG A 292 67.55 1.19 13.04
N GLU A 293 66.96 0.27 12.28
CA GLU A 293 67.63 -0.95 11.82
C GLU A 293 68.78 -0.62 10.85
N ALA A 294 68.58 0.33 9.93
CA ALA A 294 69.64 0.82 9.05
C ALA A 294 70.78 1.51 9.83
N GLU A 295 70.45 2.34 10.83
CA GLU A 295 71.42 2.96 11.75
C GLU A 295 72.22 1.90 12.52
N LEU A 296 71.55 0.87 13.05
CA LEU A 296 72.21 -0.24 13.74
C LEU A 296 73.15 -1.03 12.81
N LYS A 297 72.76 -1.28 11.56
CA LYS A 297 73.63 -1.91 10.54
C LYS A 297 74.88 -1.08 10.24
N VAL A 298 74.75 0.24 10.16
CA VAL A 298 75.90 1.15 9.99
C VAL A 298 76.82 1.13 11.21
N LEU A 299 76.27 1.19 12.42
CA LEU A 299 77.05 1.11 13.67
C LEU A 299 77.75 -0.24 13.82
N GLN A 300 77.10 -1.34 13.41
CA GLN A 300 77.70 -2.66 13.40
C GLN A 300 78.88 -2.74 12.42
N ALA A 301 78.74 -2.25 11.19
CA ALA A 301 79.83 -2.20 10.22
C ALA A 301 81.01 -1.32 10.70
N GLN A 302 80.72 -0.20 11.38
CA GLN A 302 81.75 0.63 12.02
C GLN A 302 82.47 -0.13 13.16
N LEU A 303 81.74 -0.86 13.99
CA LEU A 303 82.31 -1.68 15.06
C LEU A 303 83.22 -2.78 14.48
N GLU A 304 82.77 -3.48 13.44
CA GLU A 304 83.55 -4.51 12.74
C GLU A 304 84.83 -3.92 12.13
N SER A 305 84.76 -2.74 11.49
CA SER A 305 85.94 -2.02 11.00
C SER A 305 86.93 -1.71 12.12
N LEU A 306 86.47 -1.09 13.22
CA LEU A 306 87.31 -0.76 14.38
C LEU A 306 87.89 -2.01 15.07
N GLN A 307 87.18 -3.14 15.05
CA GLN A 307 87.71 -4.42 15.53
C GLN A 307 88.85 -4.93 14.63
N THR A 308 88.71 -4.84 13.30
CA THR A 308 89.78 -5.23 12.38
C THR A 308 91.01 -4.32 12.50
N GLU A 309 90.82 -3.00 12.63
CA GLU A 309 91.91 -2.05 12.91
C GLU A 309 92.60 -2.36 14.24
N LYS A 310 91.83 -2.62 15.31
CA LYS A 310 92.39 -3.04 16.60
C LYS A 310 93.21 -4.31 16.48
N GLN A 311 92.73 -5.33 15.76
CA GLN A 311 93.46 -6.58 15.51
C GLN A 311 94.75 -6.34 14.71
N GLN A 312 94.69 -5.50 13.66
CA GLN A 312 95.87 -5.12 12.88
C GLN A 312 96.92 -4.40 13.74
N LEU A 313 96.51 -3.41 14.55
CA LEU A 313 97.36 -2.68 15.49
C LEU A 313 97.95 -3.61 16.56
N SER A 314 97.16 -4.53 17.13
CA SER A 314 97.66 -5.55 18.05
C SER A 314 98.71 -6.44 17.38
N SER A 315 98.52 -6.85 16.12
CA SER A 315 99.52 -7.63 15.38
C SER A 315 100.79 -6.83 15.05
N LEU A 316 100.68 -5.51 14.85
CA LEU A 316 101.82 -4.61 14.65
C LEU A 316 102.62 -4.43 15.95
N LEU A 317 101.91 -4.25 17.08
CA LEU A 317 102.52 -4.21 18.41
C LEU A 317 103.23 -5.52 18.74
N GLU A 318 102.58 -6.68 18.53
CA GLU A 318 103.20 -7.99 18.77
C GLU A 318 104.43 -8.22 17.87
N ARG A 319 104.44 -7.73 16.62
CA ARG A 319 105.63 -7.72 15.76
C ARG A 319 106.74 -6.78 16.26
N LEU A 320 106.39 -5.63 16.85
CA LEU A 320 107.35 -4.70 17.45
C LEU A 320 107.92 -5.25 18.76
N ASP A 321 107.11 -5.81 19.63
CA ASP A 321 107.54 -6.41 20.90
C ASP A 321 108.34 -7.70 20.67
N SER A 322 107.97 -8.53 19.68
CA SER A 322 108.80 -9.69 19.28
C SER A 322 110.10 -9.29 18.57
N SER A 323 110.18 -8.10 17.96
CA SER A 323 111.46 -7.51 17.52
C SER A 323 112.35 -7.07 18.71
N GLN A 324 111.78 -6.82 19.89
CA GLN A 324 112.50 -6.62 21.14
C GLN A 324 112.77 -7.95 21.87
N SER A 325 113.62 -8.79 21.28
CA SER A 325 114.02 -10.06 21.90
C SER A 325 114.72 -9.87 23.28
N PRO A 326 114.59 -10.82 24.23
CA PRO A 326 114.87 -10.57 25.64
C PRO A 326 116.36 -10.65 26.01
N LYS A 327 117.14 -9.61 25.69
CA LYS A 327 118.51 -9.42 26.20
C LYS A 327 118.88 -7.97 26.57
N ARG A 328 118.22 -7.42 27.59
CA ARG A 328 118.85 -6.62 28.68
C ARG A 328 117.83 -6.18 29.72
N GLY A 329 117.98 -6.69 30.94
CA GLY A 329 117.80 -5.83 32.10
C GLY A 329 118.96 -4.82 32.11
N GLY A 330 118.67 -3.54 32.35
CA GLY A 330 119.71 -2.51 32.44
C GLY A 330 119.46 -1.27 31.58
N ALA A 331 118.82 -0.28 32.18
CA ALA A 331 118.94 1.15 31.91
C ALA A 331 118.88 1.65 30.45
N CYS A 332 117.69 2.11 30.05
CA CYS A 332 117.55 3.37 29.32
C CYS A 332 116.86 4.42 30.21
N GLN A 333 117.41 4.65 31.42
CA GLN A 333 117.19 5.93 32.12
C GLN A 333 118.10 6.97 31.47
N GLY A 334 117.69 7.44 30.28
CA GLY A 334 118.34 8.55 29.60
C GLY A 334 117.81 9.90 30.08
N PRO A 335 118.55 11.01 29.87
CA PRO A 335 118.11 12.38 30.25
C PRO A 335 116.76 12.80 29.64
N ASP A 336 116.29 12.13 28.59
CA ASP A 336 114.99 12.39 27.99
C ASP A 336 113.79 11.89 28.81
N ARG A 337 113.98 10.99 29.79
CA ARG A 337 112.89 10.72 30.75
C ARG A 337 112.71 11.88 31.73
N GLU A 338 113.79 12.52 32.16
CA GLU A 338 113.70 13.76 32.94
C GLU A 338 113.20 14.93 32.10
N ARG A 339 113.65 15.09 30.85
CA ARG A 339 113.09 16.09 29.92
C ARG A 339 111.60 15.85 29.66
N GLY A 340 111.19 14.60 29.46
CA GLY A 340 109.79 14.20 29.27
C GLY A 340 108.94 14.41 30.53
N LEU A 341 109.47 14.11 31.72
CA LEU A 341 108.80 14.39 33.01
C LEU A 341 108.73 15.90 33.30
N LEU A 342 109.74 16.67 32.93
CA LEU A 342 109.73 18.14 33.03
C LEU A 342 108.71 18.74 32.06
N SER A 343 108.67 18.29 30.80
CA SER A 343 107.63 18.66 29.83
C SER A 343 106.23 18.24 30.27
N LEU A 344 106.06 17.04 30.82
CA LEU A 344 104.78 16.59 31.39
C LEU A 344 104.39 17.48 32.58
N SER A 345 105.29 17.74 33.53
CA SER A 345 105.01 18.65 34.65
C SER A 345 104.73 20.09 34.20
N SER A 346 105.28 20.52 33.07
CA SER A 346 105.01 21.82 32.46
C SER A 346 103.63 21.85 31.83
N LEU A 347 103.29 20.85 31.01
CA LEU A 347 101.98 20.68 30.38
C LEU A 347 100.88 20.45 31.41
N GLU A 348 101.16 19.75 32.51
CA GLU A 348 100.22 19.50 33.61
C GLU A 348 99.95 20.77 34.43
N ARG A 349 101.00 21.58 34.66
CA ARG A 349 100.88 22.92 35.25
C ARG A 349 100.12 23.88 34.32
N GLU A 350 100.36 23.81 33.01
CA GLU A 350 99.62 24.58 32.00
C GLU A 350 98.16 24.10 31.90
N ASN A 351 97.88 22.80 31.99
CA ASN A 351 96.53 22.24 32.02
C ASN A 351 95.76 22.68 33.29
N GLN A 352 96.42 22.69 34.45
CA GLN A 352 95.86 23.31 35.66
C GLN A 352 95.57 24.80 35.46
N GLN A 353 96.48 25.55 34.84
CA GLN A 353 96.31 26.98 34.60
C GLN A 353 95.18 27.26 33.59
N LEU A 354 95.01 26.42 32.56
CA LEU A 354 93.89 26.47 31.62
C LEU A 354 92.57 26.09 32.31
N ARG A 355 92.54 25.05 33.16
CA ARG A 355 91.36 24.72 33.97
C ARG A 355 90.97 25.87 34.91
N GLN A 356 91.93 26.53 35.55
CA GLN A 356 91.71 27.74 36.35
C GLN A 356 91.18 28.91 35.51
N LYS A 357 91.71 29.13 34.30
CA LYS A 357 91.19 30.13 33.36
C LYS A 357 89.77 29.80 32.89
N VAL A 358 89.44 28.53 32.66
CA VAL A 358 88.08 28.09 32.30
C VAL A 358 87.12 28.27 33.47
N THR A 359 87.49 27.94 34.70
CA THR A 359 86.63 28.21 35.87
C THR A 359 86.48 29.71 36.12
N GLN A 360 87.52 30.51 35.92
CA GLN A 360 87.43 31.98 35.97
C GLN A 360 86.56 32.56 34.85
N MET A 361 86.64 32.02 33.63
CA MET A 361 85.80 32.45 32.52
C MET A 361 84.34 32.06 32.73
N ASN A 362 84.07 30.85 33.23
CA ASN A 362 82.72 30.41 33.59
C ASN A 362 82.14 31.22 34.77
N SER A 363 82.95 31.62 35.76
CA SER A 363 82.48 32.52 36.82
C SER A 363 82.21 33.93 36.31
N ARG A 364 82.99 34.44 35.34
CA ARG A 364 82.70 35.71 34.64
C ARG A 364 81.44 35.62 33.77
N LEU A 365 81.19 34.49 33.11
CA LEU A 365 79.97 34.26 32.33
C LEU A 365 78.73 34.16 33.24
N GLN A 366 78.79 33.40 34.35
CA GLN A 366 77.72 33.36 35.34
C GLN A 366 77.50 34.71 36.05
N ALA A 367 78.54 35.53 36.21
CA ALA A 367 78.39 36.90 36.70
C ALA A 367 77.70 37.81 35.67
N HIS A 368 77.91 37.57 34.37
CA HIS A 368 77.21 38.26 33.29
C HIS A 368 75.74 37.80 33.14
N GLU A 369 75.47 36.52 33.45
CA GLU A 369 74.15 35.89 33.40
C GLU A 369 73.28 36.23 34.62
N LYS A 370 73.89 36.70 35.72
CA LYS A 370 73.22 37.18 36.94
C LYS A 370 73.13 38.72 37.06
N ALA A 371 73.52 39.46 36.02
CA ALA A 371 73.38 40.92 35.98
C ALA A 371 71.96 41.31 35.50
N PRO A 372 71.21 42.19 36.21
CA PRO A 372 69.89 42.62 35.78
C PRO A 372 69.93 43.44 34.48
N PRO A 373 68.93 43.31 33.57
CA PRO A 373 68.95 43.98 32.28
C PRO A 373 68.67 45.49 32.42
N THR A 374 69.63 46.32 32.06
CA THR A 374 69.42 47.76 31.83
C THR A 374 69.05 48.03 30.37
N HIS A 375 68.14 48.98 30.15
CA HIS A 375 67.56 49.27 28.84
C HIS A 375 68.58 49.74 27.78
N ALA A 376 68.51 49.15 26.57
CA ALA A 376 68.90 49.82 25.33
C ALA A 376 68.00 49.34 24.17
N LYS A 377 67.74 50.21 23.19
CA LYS A 377 66.64 50.08 22.22
C LYS A 377 67.12 49.70 20.82
N SER A 378 66.17 49.16 20.04
CA SER A 378 66.01 49.35 18.58
C SER A 378 66.98 48.67 17.61
N SER A 379 66.43 47.77 16.79
CA SER A 379 66.31 47.99 15.32
C SER A 379 65.21 47.08 14.72
N GLN A 380 64.66 47.47 13.57
CA GLN A 380 63.40 46.95 13.02
C GLN A 380 63.57 45.98 11.84
N SER A 381 62.50 45.21 11.58
CA SER A 381 62.10 44.59 10.30
C SER A 381 62.85 43.34 9.78
N PRO A 382 62.20 42.51 8.93
CA PRO A 382 60.76 42.28 8.75
C PRO A 382 60.37 40.79 8.93
N SER A 383 59.22 40.53 9.56
CA SER A 383 58.64 39.17 9.64
C SER A 383 57.54 39.00 8.60
N TRP A 384 57.75 38.13 7.62
CA TRP A 384 56.74 37.74 6.64
C TRP A 384 56.31 36.28 6.81
N HIS A 385 55.02 36.14 7.11
CA HIS A 385 54.11 35.03 6.77
C HIS A 385 54.17 33.65 7.46
N ASN A 386 53.04 33.40 8.14
CA ASN A 386 52.17 32.22 8.02
C ASN A 386 52.65 30.87 8.59
N LEU A 387 51.98 30.45 9.67
CA LEU A 387 51.00 29.34 9.63
C LEU A 387 50.16 29.34 10.93
N GLY A 388 49.03 30.08 10.91
CA GLY A 388 48.11 30.25 12.05
C GLY A 388 46.63 30.16 11.65
N GLY A 389 46.32 29.42 10.58
CA GLY A 389 44.99 29.32 9.99
C GLY A 389 44.10 28.25 10.63
N GLY A 390 43.83 28.35 11.93
CA GLY A 390 42.93 27.43 12.65
C GLY A 390 41.53 28.01 12.88
N ALA A 391 41.44 29.15 13.57
CA ALA A 391 40.17 29.67 14.09
C ALA A 391 39.18 30.17 13.02
N GLY A 392 39.66 30.70 11.89
CA GLY A 392 38.79 31.30 10.88
C GLY A 392 38.06 30.31 9.96
N ARG A 393 38.45 29.03 9.95
CA ARG A 393 37.77 28.00 9.13
C ARG A 393 36.53 27.44 9.82
N GLU A 394 36.56 27.29 11.15
CA GLU A 394 35.40 26.85 11.92
C GLU A 394 34.28 27.89 11.81
N THR A 395 34.58 29.18 12.05
CA THR A 395 33.60 30.27 11.96
C THR A 395 33.01 30.43 10.55
N HIS A 396 33.85 30.37 9.50
CA HIS A 396 33.36 30.45 8.12
C HIS A 396 32.46 29.25 7.76
N ARG A 397 32.78 28.05 8.26
CA ARG A 397 31.96 26.85 8.02
C ARG A 397 30.64 26.90 8.80
N GLU A 398 30.65 27.47 10.01
CA GLU A 398 29.44 27.70 10.79
C GLU A 398 28.55 28.77 10.15
N GLU A 399 29.12 29.86 9.64
CA GLU A 399 28.41 30.89 8.87
C GLU A 399 27.82 30.32 7.56
N GLU A 400 28.57 29.49 6.81
CA GLU A 400 28.06 28.81 5.62
C GLU A 400 26.90 27.83 5.95
N VAL A 401 27.00 27.07 7.04
CA VAL A 401 25.95 26.16 7.50
C VAL A 401 24.71 26.93 7.96
N GLN A 402 24.88 28.07 8.65
CA GLN A 402 23.77 28.95 9.03
C GLN A 402 23.12 29.61 7.81
N ALA A 403 23.90 30.10 6.85
CA ALA A 403 23.40 30.67 5.60
C ALA A 403 22.66 29.62 4.74
N MET A 404 23.14 28.38 4.69
CA MET A 404 22.46 27.28 3.99
C MET A 404 21.15 26.90 4.71
N LYS A 405 21.14 26.89 6.05
CA LYS A 405 19.93 26.65 6.85
C LYS A 405 18.89 27.76 6.67
N ALA A 406 19.31 29.02 6.62
CA ALA A 406 18.43 30.15 6.34
C ALA A 406 17.79 30.06 4.95
N LYS A 407 18.58 29.77 3.90
CA LYS A 407 18.07 29.54 2.54
C LYS A 407 17.12 28.35 2.43
N LEU A 408 17.37 27.26 3.17
CA LEU A 408 16.47 26.11 3.21
C LEU A 408 15.12 26.48 3.89
N GLN A 409 15.17 27.28 4.96
CA GLN A 409 13.97 27.77 5.63
C GLN A 409 13.18 28.74 4.74
N GLU A 410 13.84 29.66 4.04
CA GLU A 410 13.25 30.59 3.06
C GLU A 410 12.60 29.84 1.88
N ASN A 411 13.27 28.83 1.31
CA ASN A 411 12.65 27.95 0.31
C ASN A 411 11.42 27.21 0.87
N THR A 412 11.50 26.74 2.12
CA THR A 412 10.38 26.02 2.76
C THR A 412 9.16 26.94 2.96
N THR A 413 9.37 28.20 3.37
CA THR A 413 8.30 29.20 3.45
C THR A 413 7.79 29.58 2.06
N HIS A 414 8.67 29.80 1.08
CA HIS A 414 8.30 30.11 -0.30
C HIS A 414 7.40 29.02 -0.92
N TYR A 415 7.80 27.73 -0.83
CA TYR A 415 6.97 26.65 -1.34
C TYR A 415 5.67 26.45 -0.51
N GLY A 416 5.69 26.69 0.80
CA GLY A 416 4.48 26.67 1.62
C GLY A 416 3.48 27.77 1.26
N GLU A 417 3.97 28.98 1.00
CA GLU A 417 3.19 30.11 0.52
C GLU A 417 2.66 29.85 -0.90
N GLU A 418 3.47 29.29 -1.79
CA GLU A 418 3.06 28.94 -3.15
C GLU A 418 1.97 27.85 -3.17
N ILE A 419 2.10 26.83 -2.31
CA ILE A 419 1.07 25.80 -2.11
C ILE A 419 -0.23 26.44 -1.61
N ASN A 420 -0.19 27.33 -0.61
CA ASN A 420 -1.38 28.04 -0.14
C ASN A 420 -1.97 28.96 -1.22
N ARG A 421 -1.14 29.63 -2.03
CA ARG A 421 -1.56 30.48 -3.15
C ARG A 421 -2.30 29.67 -4.23
N LEU A 422 -1.80 28.46 -4.51
CA LEU A 422 -2.42 27.50 -5.43
C LEU A 422 -3.70 26.90 -4.85
N LEU A 423 -3.75 26.63 -3.55
CA LEU A 423 -4.95 26.12 -2.87
C LEU A 423 -6.11 27.14 -2.95
N VAL A 424 -5.83 28.42 -2.71
CA VAL A 424 -6.80 29.53 -2.88
C VAL A 424 -7.23 29.71 -4.34
N HIS A 425 -6.35 29.44 -5.31
CA HIS A 425 -6.74 29.39 -6.72
C HIS A 425 -7.64 28.18 -7.03
N LEU A 426 -7.41 27.04 -6.40
CA LEU A 426 -8.23 25.84 -6.60
C LEU A 426 -9.65 26.03 -6.06
N ASP A 427 -9.79 26.64 -4.87
CA ASP A 427 -11.09 27.01 -4.28
C ASP A 427 -11.84 28.05 -5.14
N SER A 428 -11.13 28.96 -5.82
CA SER A 428 -11.76 29.96 -6.70
C SER A 428 -12.16 29.40 -8.09
N LEU A 429 -11.70 28.20 -8.45
CA LEU A 429 -11.98 27.53 -9.73
C LEU A 429 -13.08 26.46 -9.65
N SER A 430 -13.94 26.51 -8.61
CA SER A 430 -15.09 25.61 -8.45
C SER A 430 -16.45 26.28 -8.70
N PRO A 431 -16.89 26.45 -9.96
CA PRO A 431 -18.24 26.89 -10.28
C PRO A 431 -19.21 25.72 -10.46
N GLY A 432 -20.26 25.60 -9.62
CA GLY A 432 -21.43 24.80 -10.01
C GLY A 432 -22.39 24.34 -8.91
N SER A 433 -23.60 24.91 -8.94
CA SER A 433 -24.86 24.37 -8.37
C SER A 433 -25.06 24.52 -6.83
N GLN A 434 -26.10 25.19 -6.32
CA GLN A 434 -27.25 25.84 -6.98
C GLN A 434 -27.84 26.98 -6.13
N GLN A 435 -28.58 27.89 -6.78
CA GLN A 435 -29.24 29.06 -6.17
C GLN A 435 -30.51 28.67 -5.39
N THR A 436 -30.91 29.46 -4.38
CA THR A 436 -32.25 30.11 -4.36
C THR A 436 -32.38 31.20 -3.27
N HIS A 437 -32.82 32.38 -3.72
CA HIS A 437 -33.59 33.44 -3.04
C HIS A 437 -33.07 34.25 -1.83
N HIS A 438 -33.22 35.56 -1.98
CA HIS A 438 -33.05 36.63 -1.00
C HIS A 438 -34.12 36.59 0.11
N VAL A 439 -33.81 37.18 1.28
CA VAL A 439 -34.54 38.32 1.88
C VAL A 439 -33.70 38.96 3.00
N THR A 440 -33.95 40.24 3.27
CA THR A 440 -33.25 41.15 4.20
C THR A 440 -33.36 40.80 5.69
N ALA A 441 -32.34 41.16 6.48
CA ALA A 441 -32.31 41.17 7.96
C ALA A 441 -32.82 42.52 8.55
N PRO A 442 -32.73 42.85 9.87
CA PRO A 442 -32.40 42.09 11.10
C PRO A 442 -33.48 42.38 12.22
N PRO A 443 -33.23 42.48 13.55
CA PRO A 443 -32.25 41.88 14.49
C PRO A 443 -32.93 41.05 15.63
N SER A 444 -32.25 40.31 16.52
CA SER A 444 -31.49 40.86 17.67
C SER A 444 -30.98 39.77 18.65
N SER A 445 -29.83 40.05 19.31
CA SER A 445 -29.33 39.57 20.64
C SER A 445 -29.41 38.07 21.04
N SER A 446 -28.40 37.44 21.68
CA SER A 446 -27.37 37.99 22.58
C SER A 446 -26.18 37.04 22.79
N SER A 447 -24.99 37.61 23.02
CA SER A 447 -23.91 37.25 23.99
C SER A 447 -23.94 35.89 24.74
N SER A 448 -22.81 35.24 25.08
CA SER A 448 -21.43 35.76 25.20
C SER A 448 -20.35 34.66 25.16
N SER A 449 -19.12 35.09 24.92
CA SER A 449 -17.88 34.32 25.03
C SER A 449 -17.40 34.13 26.48
N SER A 450 -16.63 33.06 26.74
CA SER A 450 -15.22 33.13 27.22
C SER A 450 -14.72 31.79 27.81
N SER A 451 -13.40 31.68 27.95
CA SER A 451 -12.67 30.42 28.12
C SER A 451 -12.24 30.14 29.56
N TRP A 452 -12.24 28.85 29.96
CA TRP A 452 -11.20 28.11 30.72
C TRP A 452 -10.63 28.75 32.00
N PRO A 453 -10.56 28.02 33.15
CA PRO A 453 -9.59 26.91 33.24
C PRO A 453 -9.96 25.73 34.19
N SER A 454 -9.15 24.66 34.14
CA SER A 454 -9.06 23.63 35.20
C SER A 454 -8.11 24.07 36.32
N PRO A 455 -8.21 23.53 37.58
CA PRO A 455 -7.41 22.31 37.89
C PRO A 455 -7.89 21.42 39.07
N GLY A 456 -7.58 20.11 39.00
CA GLY A 456 -7.41 19.17 40.14
C GLY A 456 -8.64 18.86 41.02
N ARG A 457 -8.70 17.83 41.88
CA ARG A 457 -7.96 16.58 42.17
C ARG A 457 -8.70 15.95 43.37
N MET A 458 -8.84 14.62 43.48
CA MET A 458 -9.40 13.89 44.67
C MET A 458 -10.94 14.08 44.92
N ARG A 459 -11.71 13.20 45.61
CA ARG A 459 -11.60 11.75 45.94
C ARG A 459 -12.90 11.24 46.62
N LYS A 460 -13.51 10.19 46.06
CA LYS A 460 -14.26 9.06 46.72
C LYS A 460 -15.58 9.29 47.51
N GLY A 461 -16.61 8.54 47.06
CA GLY A 461 -17.77 7.96 47.79
C GLY A 461 -18.51 7.07 46.77
N ARG A 462 -18.78 5.75 46.93
CA ARG A 462 -19.66 5.04 47.91
C ARG A 462 -21.02 5.73 48.07
N GLU A 463 -22.20 5.12 47.94
CA GLU A 463 -22.72 3.78 47.51
C GLU A 463 -24.22 4.01 47.15
N GLU A 464 -25.05 3.13 46.56
CA GLU A 464 -25.05 1.68 46.21
C GLU A 464 -25.84 1.54 44.86
N GLY A 465 -26.30 0.41 44.28
CA GLY A 465 -26.25 -1.02 44.58
C GLY A 465 -27.43 -1.76 43.91
N PHE A 466 -27.17 -2.75 43.03
CA PHE A 466 -27.94 -4.01 42.93
C PHE A 466 -27.19 -5.00 42.02
N ALA A 467 -27.34 -6.30 42.29
CA ALA A 467 -26.56 -7.38 41.68
C ALA A 467 -27.45 -8.41 41.01
N GLU A 468 -26.92 -9.16 40.03
CA GLU A 468 -27.13 -10.62 39.98
C GLU A 468 -26.11 -11.39 39.10
N GLY A 469 -25.91 -12.67 39.46
CA GLY A 469 -25.16 -13.77 38.80
C GLY A 469 -24.17 -13.45 37.67
N ARG A 470 -22.83 -13.47 37.84
CA ARG A 470 -21.94 -14.64 38.08
C ARG A 470 -22.21 -15.87 37.20
N HIS A 471 -21.20 -16.29 36.44
CA HIS A 471 -20.29 -17.37 36.87
C HIS A 471 -18.84 -17.07 36.43
N SER A 472 -17.85 -17.57 37.17
CA SER A 472 -16.43 -17.20 37.04
C SER A 472 -15.51 -18.41 37.12
N SER A 473 -14.35 -18.32 36.45
CA SER A 473 -13.06 -18.87 36.90
C SER A 473 -11.98 -18.02 36.20
N SER A 474 -11.13 -17.20 36.84
CA SER A 474 -10.42 -17.26 38.12
C SER A 474 -9.24 -18.24 38.12
N SER A 475 -8.05 -17.67 37.92
CA SER A 475 -6.79 -18.07 38.57
C SER A 475 -5.90 -16.82 38.57
N GLU A 476 -5.50 -16.36 39.75
CA GLU A 476 -4.60 -15.21 39.93
C GLU A 476 -3.13 -15.67 39.99
N ASP A 477 -2.21 -14.71 39.93
CA ASP A 477 -0.77 -14.90 40.04
C ASP A 477 -0.33 -15.61 41.33
N MET A 478 0.68 -16.48 41.23
CA MET A 478 1.64 -16.67 42.31
C MET A 478 3.04 -17.07 41.82
N LEU A 479 3.96 -16.09 41.95
CA LEU A 479 5.32 -16.22 42.48
C LEU A 479 6.35 -17.17 41.81
N GLY A 480 7.54 -16.60 41.58
CA GLY A 480 8.79 -17.24 41.99
C GLY A 480 9.87 -17.39 40.93
N HIS A 481 10.96 -16.63 41.06
CA HIS A 481 12.25 -17.01 40.49
C HIS A 481 12.72 -18.35 41.08
N LEU A 482 13.05 -19.32 40.22
CA LEU A 482 14.22 -20.20 40.38
C LEU A 482 14.79 -20.55 39.00
N GLU A 483 16.04 -21.01 39.00
CA GLU A 483 16.92 -21.10 37.84
C GLU A 483 16.74 -22.38 36.99
N GLY A 484 17.23 -22.34 35.76
CA GLY A 484 18.08 -23.42 35.24
C GLY A 484 17.42 -24.60 34.50
N GLY A 485 17.22 -24.43 33.18
CA GLY A 485 17.46 -25.47 32.17
C GLY A 485 16.43 -26.61 32.00
N GLY A 486 15.92 -26.77 30.77
CA GLY A 486 15.37 -28.07 30.31
C GLY A 486 13.97 -28.09 29.68
N ASN A 487 13.30 -26.95 29.42
CA ASN A 487 11.87 -26.93 29.06
C ASN A 487 11.50 -26.54 27.60
N GLU A 488 12.45 -26.32 26.69
CA GLU A 488 12.12 -25.91 25.31
C GLU A 488 11.34 -26.97 24.52
N GLU A 489 11.63 -28.26 24.69
CA GLU A 489 10.89 -29.34 24.00
C GLU A 489 9.42 -29.42 24.47
N THR A 490 9.17 -29.18 25.76
CA THR A 490 7.83 -29.29 26.36
C THR A 490 6.93 -28.12 25.96
N GLU A 491 7.46 -26.89 25.91
CA GLU A 491 6.70 -25.73 25.43
C GLU A 491 6.43 -25.84 23.92
N LEU A 492 7.39 -26.32 23.13
CA LEU A 492 7.20 -26.54 21.70
C LEU A 492 6.12 -27.59 21.41
N ALA A 493 6.09 -28.68 22.18
CA ALA A 493 5.05 -29.71 22.09
C ALA A 493 3.64 -29.16 22.37
N VAL A 494 3.49 -28.34 23.44
CA VAL A 494 2.21 -27.71 23.79
C VAL A 494 1.78 -26.69 22.72
N ALA A 495 2.72 -25.90 22.18
CA ALA A 495 2.45 -24.97 21.10
C ALA A 495 2.01 -25.68 19.81
N THR A 496 2.67 -26.79 19.44
CA THR A 496 2.27 -27.60 18.27
C THR A 496 0.89 -28.23 18.45
N ALA A 497 0.58 -28.80 19.62
CA ALA A 497 -0.75 -29.35 19.90
C ALA A 497 -1.85 -28.29 19.86
N ALA A 498 -1.57 -27.06 20.31
CA ALA A 498 -2.50 -25.94 20.21
C ALA A 498 -2.75 -25.52 18.75
N VAL A 499 -1.71 -25.52 17.90
CA VAL A 499 -1.84 -25.25 16.46
C VAL A 499 -2.63 -26.37 15.76
N GLU A 500 -2.34 -27.64 16.05
CA GLU A 500 -3.07 -28.79 15.50
C GLU A 500 -4.57 -28.76 15.89
N ALA A 501 -4.89 -28.36 17.13
CA ALA A 501 -6.28 -28.19 17.56
C ALA A 501 -7.00 -27.05 16.81
N VAL A 502 -6.32 -25.94 16.52
CA VAL A 502 -6.87 -24.84 15.72
C VAL A 502 -7.07 -25.27 14.26
N VAL A 503 -6.10 -25.98 13.66
CA VAL A 503 -6.20 -26.51 12.29
C VAL A 503 -7.33 -27.53 12.20
N SER A 504 -7.46 -28.45 13.16
CA SER A 504 -8.53 -29.45 13.17
C SER A 504 -9.91 -28.81 13.24
N ARG A 505 -10.12 -27.83 14.14
CA ARG A 505 -11.38 -27.07 14.23
C ARG A 505 -11.68 -26.25 12.98
N PHE A 506 -10.65 -25.75 12.28
CA PHE A 506 -10.83 -25.07 11.01
C PHE A 506 -11.28 -26.05 9.90
N LEU A 507 -10.65 -27.22 9.82
CA LEU A 507 -11.00 -28.27 8.85
C LEU A 507 -12.41 -28.82 9.09
N GLU A 508 -12.81 -29.09 10.33
CA GLU A 508 -14.18 -29.45 10.68
C GLU A 508 -15.18 -28.36 10.26
N GLY A 509 -14.83 -27.09 10.49
CA GLY A 509 -15.64 -25.95 10.06
C GLY A 509 -15.77 -25.80 8.54
N GLU A 510 -14.73 -26.16 7.78
CA GLU A 510 -14.79 -26.20 6.31
C GLU A 510 -15.57 -27.41 5.79
N MET A 511 -15.45 -28.59 6.42
CA MET A 511 -16.27 -29.76 6.05
C MET A 511 -17.77 -29.46 6.23
N LEU A 512 -18.16 -28.87 7.35
CA LEU A 512 -19.55 -28.46 7.62
C LEU A 512 -20.06 -27.42 6.60
N ARG A 513 -19.23 -26.43 6.22
CA ARG A 513 -19.58 -25.47 5.18
C ARG A 513 -19.72 -26.12 3.81
N SER A 514 -18.82 -27.06 3.47
CA SER A 514 -18.87 -27.82 2.23
C SER A 514 -20.14 -28.66 2.13
N GLU A 515 -20.52 -29.32 3.23
CA GLU A 515 -21.75 -30.10 3.32
C GLU A 515 -23.01 -29.22 3.21
N GLU A 516 -23.04 -28.06 3.88
CA GLU A 516 -24.13 -27.09 3.73
C GLU A 516 -24.22 -26.56 2.28
N LEU A 517 -23.09 -26.29 1.64
CA LEU A 517 -23.05 -25.81 0.26
C LEU A 517 -23.57 -26.88 -0.72
N LEU A 518 -23.21 -28.16 -0.49
CA LEU A 518 -23.74 -29.31 -1.22
C LEU A 518 -25.26 -29.44 -1.05
N GLN A 519 -25.76 -29.38 0.20
CA GLN A 519 -27.21 -29.45 0.46
C GLN A 519 -27.98 -28.30 -0.20
N ARG A 520 -27.43 -27.07 -0.19
CA ARG A 520 -28.01 -25.91 -0.90
C ARG A 520 -28.00 -26.12 -2.41
N LEU A 521 -26.92 -26.65 -2.98
CA LEU A 521 -26.79 -26.95 -4.40
C LEU A 521 -27.79 -28.03 -4.83
N ASP A 522 -27.89 -29.13 -4.09
CA ASP A 522 -28.85 -30.22 -4.35
C ASP A 522 -30.30 -29.72 -4.25
N THR A 523 -30.62 -28.91 -3.24
CA THR A 523 -31.94 -28.29 -3.10
C THR A 523 -32.27 -27.38 -4.30
N HIS A 524 -31.30 -26.60 -4.77
CA HIS A 524 -31.47 -25.74 -5.95
C HIS A 524 -31.64 -26.57 -7.23
N VAL A 525 -30.83 -27.61 -7.43
CA VAL A 525 -30.95 -28.55 -8.57
C VAL A 525 -32.29 -29.29 -8.53
N GLN A 526 -32.79 -29.66 -7.36
CA GLN A 526 -34.10 -30.28 -7.17
C GLN A 526 -35.22 -29.32 -7.59
N GLY A 527 -35.20 -28.06 -7.10
CA GLY A 527 -36.16 -27.03 -7.51
C GLY A 527 -36.12 -26.76 -9.02
N MET A 528 -34.93 -26.68 -9.61
CA MET A 528 -34.74 -26.46 -11.05
C MET A 528 -35.23 -27.66 -11.90
N LYS A 529 -35.14 -28.90 -11.38
CA LYS A 529 -35.77 -30.08 -12.00
C LYS A 529 -37.30 -30.03 -11.90
N GLU A 530 -37.85 -29.62 -10.77
CA GLU A 530 -39.30 -29.46 -10.60
C GLU A 530 -39.87 -28.36 -11.50
N ASP A 531 -39.19 -27.23 -11.64
CA ASP A 531 -39.62 -26.15 -12.53
C ASP A 531 -39.54 -26.58 -14.00
N ASN A 532 -38.48 -27.29 -14.41
CA ASN A 532 -38.46 -27.93 -15.73
C ASN A 532 -39.62 -28.91 -15.90
N ALA A 533 -39.94 -29.74 -14.90
CA ALA A 533 -41.07 -30.67 -14.96
C ALA A 533 -42.43 -29.95 -15.02
N ARG A 534 -42.60 -28.84 -14.30
CA ARG A 534 -43.78 -27.95 -14.39
C ARG A 534 -43.91 -27.34 -15.79
N THR A 535 -42.81 -26.82 -16.35
CA THR A 535 -42.76 -26.27 -17.70
C THR A 535 -43.07 -27.32 -18.76
N VAL A 536 -42.44 -28.49 -18.70
CA VAL A 536 -42.71 -29.62 -19.63
C VAL A 536 -44.17 -30.08 -19.54
N ARG A 537 -44.77 -30.12 -18.34
CA ARG A 537 -46.20 -30.42 -18.19
C ARG A 537 -47.13 -29.36 -18.80
N MET A 538 -46.78 -28.07 -18.73
CA MET A 538 -47.56 -27.01 -19.40
C MET A 538 -47.55 -27.12 -20.92
N TYR A 539 -46.47 -27.66 -21.51
CA TYR A 539 -46.33 -27.80 -22.97
C TYR A 539 -46.54 -29.24 -23.48
N GLN A 540 -46.84 -30.20 -22.60
CA GLN A 540 -47.31 -31.52 -23.02
C GLN A 540 -48.75 -31.40 -23.53
N PRO A 541 -49.05 -31.85 -24.77
CA PRO A 541 -50.41 -31.92 -25.25
C PRO A 541 -51.24 -32.80 -24.32
N ALA A 542 -52.41 -32.31 -23.89
CA ALA A 542 -53.38 -33.16 -23.23
C ALA A 542 -53.78 -34.27 -24.22
N LEU A 543 -53.30 -35.49 -23.98
CA LEU A 543 -53.72 -36.68 -24.71
C LEU A 543 -55.19 -36.92 -24.39
N THR A 544 -56.07 -36.31 -25.19
CA THR A 544 -57.50 -36.57 -25.16
C THR A 544 -57.71 -38.03 -25.54
N SER A 545 -57.93 -38.85 -24.52
CA SER A 545 -58.36 -40.25 -24.64
C SER A 545 -59.77 -40.32 -25.22
N THR A 546 -59.88 -40.05 -26.52
CA THR A 546 -61.00 -40.46 -27.37
C THR A 546 -60.56 -41.71 -28.12
N LEU A 547 -60.86 -42.86 -27.54
CA LEU A 547 -61.02 -44.13 -28.26
C LEU A 547 -62.53 -44.43 -28.36
N PRO A 548 -62.98 -45.08 -29.44
CA PRO A 548 -64.40 -45.20 -29.79
C PRO A 548 -65.18 -46.21 -28.94
#